data_AF-A0A8J3VIA5-F1
#
_entry.id   AF-A0A8J3VIA5-F1
#
_cell.length_a   1.000
_cell.length_b   1.000
_cell.length_c   1.000
_cell.angle_alpha   90.00
_cell.angle_beta   90.00
_cell.angle_gamma   90.00
#
_symmetry.space_group_name_H-M   'P 1'
#
loop_
_entity.id
_entity.type
_entity.pdbx_description
1 polymer ?
#
loop_
_entity_poly.entity_id
_entity_poly.type
_entity_poly.pdbx_seq_one_letter_code
_entity_poly.pdbx_strand_id
1 'polypeptide(L)'
;MTEHLCVIGGCVDFGQHHDDCDNPRCRGCRPRIAERPAVCEVDRRQLPGNLDHLETLWRQLCTRDDHTDTTQWTVRQLQRWPIPTTNPVRLAPWAPGSWTAEPGSDATLHSTSAAPVARSHQRRVSGSRHAPIPANLTQLDLAAPARQGSRAPHARGVLGLDPDQIGHLAIATELDTWARDWRDTLCPEHHLPVPTVPALVAWLKNRLDDACTRHEGIDEFAADITAMRKAATATLGLNPARKELCKGVTCRSCDRKTLYRDGENVQCAWCHQYYSEREYTDWVALLDADAKRRGLRPAEDEDADRPEATPIEVVVDFPDWVAMK
;
A
#
# COMPACT_ATOMS: atom_id res chain seq x y z
N MET A 1 -31.46 -23.05 28.18
CA MET A 1 -30.97 -23.58 26.89
C MET A 1 -31.25 -22.52 25.85
N THR A 2 -30.30 -21.59 25.72
CA THR A 2 -30.36 -20.43 24.84
C THR A 2 -29.57 -20.79 23.60
N GLU A 3 -30.26 -21.05 22.49
CA GLU A 3 -29.64 -21.33 21.20
C GLU A 3 -29.06 -20.01 20.66
N HIS A 4 -27.74 -19.85 20.78
CA HIS A 4 -27.02 -18.79 20.10
C HIS A 4 -26.99 -19.12 18.60
N LEU A 5 -27.82 -18.42 17.83
CA LEU A 5 -27.83 -18.43 16.37
C LEU A 5 -26.50 -17.86 15.86
N CYS A 6 -25.58 -18.74 15.49
CA CYS A 6 -24.30 -18.39 14.90
C CYS A 6 -24.53 -17.88 13.47
N VAL A 7 -24.36 -16.58 13.30
CA VAL A 7 -24.63 -15.86 12.05
C VAL A 7 -23.54 -16.18 11.03
N ILE A 8 -23.96 -16.59 9.83
CA ILE A 8 -23.10 -16.84 8.65
C ILE A 8 -22.51 -15.50 8.18
N GLY A 9 -21.40 -15.09 8.79
CA GLY A 9 -20.50 -14.05 8.29
C GLY A 9 -19.28 -14.72 7.69
N GLY A 10 -18.91 -14.34 6.47
CA GLY A 10 -17.59 -14.70 5.95
C GLY A 10 -16.52 -14.12 6.86
N CYS A 11 -15.50 -14.89 7.20
CA CYS A 11 -14.24 -14.36 7.68
C CYS A 11 -13.61 -13.56 6.53
N VAL A 12 -13.92 -12.27 6.39
CA VAL A 12 -13.41 -11.44 5.29
C VAL A 12 -12.28 -10.52 5.73
N ASP A 13 -12.03 -10.37 7.03
CA ASP A 13 -10.87 -9.61 7.51
C ASP A 13 -9.71 -10.56 7.85
N PHE A 14 -8.69 -10.52 6.99
CA PHE A 14 -7.41 -11.20 7.16
C PHE A 14 -6.81 -10.86 8.54
N GLY A 15 -6.39 -11.88 9.30
CA GLY A 15 -5.67 -11.71 10.57
C GLY A 15 -6.54 -11.53 11.82
N GLN A 16 -7.87 -11.43 11.71
CA GLN A 16 -8.76 -11.45 12.87
C GLN A 16 -9.54 -12.77 12.91
N HIS A 17 -9.02 -13.73 13.67
CA HIS A 17 -9.82 -14.89 14.03
C HIS A 17 -10.77 -14.50 15.17
N HIS A 18 -12.07 -14.52 14.91
CA HIS A 18 -13.04 -14.57 16.00
C HIS A 18 -13.01 -15.98 16.58
N ASP A 19 -12.83 -16.11 17.90
CA ASP A 19 -12.76 -17.40 18.60
C ASP A 19 -14.04 -18.24 18.48
N ASP A 20 -15.16 -17.63 18.05
CA ASP A 20 -16.50 -18.24 18.01
C ASP A 20 -17.05 -18.53 16.60
N CYS A 21 -16.20 -18.68 15.57
CA CYS A 21 -16.69 -18.96 14.20
C CYS A 21 -17.04 -20.45 13.97
N ASP A 22 -18.33 -20.81 14.14
CA ASP A 22 -18.86 -22.18 13.91
C ASP A 22 -19.23 -22.50 12.44
N ASN A 23 -18.83 -21.67 11.48
CA ASN A 23 -19.22 -21.86 10.08
C ASN A 23 -18.61 -23.17 9.50
N PRO A 24 -19.42 -24.12 8.97
CA PRO A 24 -18.91 -25.38 8.42
C PRO A 24 -17.98 -25.20 7.21
N ARG A 25 -18.02 -24.04 6.53
CA ARG A 25 -17.04 -23.66 5.48
C ARG A 25 -15.71 -23.15 6.04
N CYS A 26 -15.69 -22.70 7.29
CA CYS A 26 -14.50 -22.35 8.06
C CYS A 26 -13.92 -23.54 8.87
N ARG A 27 -14.38 -24.78 8.64
CA ARG A 27 -13.82 -26.00 9.28
C ARG A 27 -12.31 -26.22 9.07
N GLY A 28 -11.66 -25.41 8.22
CA GLY A 28 -10.21 -25.38 8.06
C GLY A 28 -9.45 -24.55 9.10
N CYS A 29 -10.14 -23.66 9.82
CA CYS A 29 -9.50 -22.78 10.79
C CYS A 29 -10.02 -23.10 12.20
N ARG A 30 -9.61 -24.25 12.73
CA ARG A 30 -9.77 -24.55 14.17
C ARG A 30 -8.94 -23.53 14.98
N PRO A 31 -9.33 -23.21 16.24
CA PRO A 31 -8.48 -22.45 17.15
C PRO A 31 -7.07 -23.03 17.12
N ARG A 32 -6.06 -22.15 16.99
CA ARG A 32 -4.64 -22.50 16.82
C ARG A 32 -4.20 -23.37 18.01
N ILE A 33 -4.32 -24.69 17.88
CA ILE A 33 -3.70 -25.64 18.79
C ILE A 33 -2.19 -25.41 18.62
N ALA A 34 -1.46 -25.20 19.72
CA ALA A 34 -0.03 -24.87 19.75
C ALA A 34 0.89 -25.90 19.04
N GLU A 35 0.34 -26.98 18.49
CA GLU A 35 1.05 -28.09 17.84
C GLU A 35 0.82 -28.14 16.31
N ARG A 36 0.21 -27.10 15.69
CA ARG A 36 -0.12 -27.06 14.25
C ARG A 36 0.60 -25.93 13.50
N PRO A 37 0.80 -26.05 12.17
CA PRO A 37 1.60 -25.13 11.38
C PRO A 37 1.20 -23.68 11.60
N ALA A 38 2.17 -22.77 11.59
CA ALA A 38 1.98 -21.35 11.89
C ALA A 38 1.04 -20.63 10.88
N VAL A 39 0.69 -21.27 9.76
CA VAL A 39 -0.21 -20.75 8.71
C VAL A 39 -1.45 -21.62 8.56
N CYS A 40 -2.60 -21.00 8.22
CA CYS A 40 -3.78 -21.77 7.83
C CYS A 40 -3.62 -22.44 6.44
N GLU A 41 -4.31 -23.56 6.20
CA GLU A 41 -4.21 -24.31 4.93
C GLU A 41 -4.69 -23.50 3.70
N VAL A 42 -5.48 -22.45 3.92
CA VAL A 42 -5.89 -21.53 2.84
C VAL A 42 -4.71 -20.67 2.40
N ASP A 43 -4.02 -20.03 3.34
CA ASP A 43 -2.85 -19.19 3.04
C ASP A 43 -1.72 -20.04 2.46
N ARG A 44 -1.43 -21.23 3.01
CA ARG A 44 -0.44 -22.16 2.45
C ARG A 44 -0.68 -22.44 0.96
N ARG A 45 -1.96 -22.61 0.56
CA ARG A 45 -2.35 -22.83 -0.84
C ARG A 45 -2.31 -21.57 -1.69
N GLN A 46 -2.61 -20.40 -1.12
CA GLN A 46 -2.67 -19.14 -1.86
C GLN A 46 -1.30 -18.48 -2.04
N LEU A 47 -0.39 -18.61 -1.07
CA LEU A 47 0.91 -17.93 -1.06
C LEU A 47 1.75 -18.13 -2.34
N PRO A 48 1.87 -19.34 -2.93
CA PRO A 48 2.61 -19.49 -4.19
C PRO A 48 2.04 -18.63 -5.33
N GLY A 49 0.70 -18.64 -5.47
CA GLY A 49 0.01 -17.85 -6.49
C GLY A 49 0.04 -16.34 -6.18
N ASN A 50 0.04 -15.97 -4.90
CA ASN A 50 0.19 -14.59 -4.47
C ASN A 50 1.58 -14.05 -4.85
N LEU A 51 2.64 -14.84 -4.66
CA LEU A 51 3.99 -14.46 -5.07
C LEU A 51 4.13 -14.32 -6.60
N ASP A 52 3.56 -15.24 -7.38
CA ASP A 52 3.53 -15.14 -8.84
C ASP A 52 2.79 -13.89 -9.34
N HIS A 53 1.65 -13.59 -8.70
CA HIS A 53 0.88 -12.41 -9.04
C HIS A 53 1.64 -11.13 -8.67
N LEU A 54 2.34 -11.10 -7.52
CA LEU A 54 3.15 -9.96 -7.13
C LEU A 54 4.28 -9.68 -8.12
N GLU A 55 4.98 -10.71 -8.60
CA GLU A 55 5.98 -10.58 -9.67
C GLU A 55 5.38 -10.00 -10.96
N THR A 56 4.19 -10.47 -11.33
CA THR A 56 3.46 -9.97 -12.51
C THR A 56 3.09 -8.49 -12.35
N LEU A 57 2.56 -8.09 -11.20
CA LEU A 57 2.22 -6.69 -10.90
C LEU A 57 3.46 -5.80 -10.90
N TRP A 58 4.58 -6.27 -10.33
CA TRP A 58 5.85 -5.54 -10.34
C TRP A 58 6.36 -5.31 -11.77
N ARG A 59 6.32 -6.33 -12.65
CA ARG A 59 6.66 -6.14 -14.07
C ARG A 59 5.80 -5.07 -14.72
N GLN A 60 4.50 -5.07 -14.46
CA GLN A 60 3.57 -4.06 -14.99
C GLN A 60 3.90 -2.66 -14.48
N LEU A 61 4.25 -2.51 -13.19
CA LEU A 61 4.70 -1.24 -12.61
C LEU A 61 5.96 -0.71 -13.32
N CYS A 62 6.89 -1.59 -13.67
CA CYS A 62 8.11 -1.22 -14.40
C CYS A 62 7.87 -0.88 -15.88
N THR A 63 6.82 -1.40 -16.53
CA THR A 63 6.55 -1.18 -17.96
C THR A 63 5.54 -0.06 -18.25
N ARG A 64 4.76 0.38 -17.26
CA ARG A 64 3.62 1.29 -17.47
C ARG A 64 4.01 2.70 -17.95
N ASP A 65 5.29 3.06 -17.83
CA ASP A 65 5.82 4.33 -18.28
C ASP A 65 5.69 4.56 -19.80
N ASP A 66 5.36 3.53 -20.59
CA ASP A 66 5.28 3.63 -22.04
C ASP A 66 3.88 3.95 -22.62
N HIS A 67 2.79 3.87 -21.84
CA HIS A 67 1.42 3.88 -22.42
C HIS A 67 0.44 4.91 -21.85
N THR A 68 0.81 5.66 -20.81
CA THR A 68 0.02 6.85 -20.40
C THR A 68 0.53 8.09 -21.12
N ASP A 69 0.07 8.23 -22.36
CA ASP A 69 -0.16 9.51 -23.07
C ASP A 69 1.03 10.49 -23.15
N THR A 70 2.26 10.01 -23.01
CA THR A 70 3.47 10.81 -23.28
C THR A 70 3.91 10.60 -24.72
N THR A 71 3.00 10.74 -25.67
CA THR A 71 3.33 10.69 -27.10
C THR A 71 4.12 11.93 -27.56
N GLN A 72 4.53 12.89 -26.70
CA GLN A 72 5.30 14.05 -27.20
C GLN A 72 6.45 14.60 -26.35
N TRP A 73 6.62 14.30 -25.05
CA TRP A 73 7.53 15.12 -24.23
C TRP A 73 8.90 14.51 -23.86
N THR A 74 8.99 13.25 -23.43
CA THR A 74 10.23 12.73 -22.80
C THR A 74 11.25 12.14 -23.78
N VAL A 75 10.84 11.41 -24.81
CA VAL A 75 11.81 10.81 -25.77
C VAL A 75 12.49 11.87 -26.65
N ARG A 76 11.85 13.02 -26.91
CA ARG A 76 12.45 14.14 -27.65
C ARG A 76 13.44 14.97 -26.83
N GLN A 77 13.38 14.92 -25.50
CA GLN A 77 14.31 15.64 -24.63
C GLN A 77 15.59 14.84 -24.38
N LEU A 78 15.50 13.52 -24.16
CA LEU A 78 16.70 12.69 -23.96
C LEU A 78 17.53 12.49 -25.25
N GLN A 79 16.94 12.68 -26.44
CA GLN A 79 17.69 12.71 -27.72
C GLN A 79 18.25 14.11 -28.08
N ARG A 80 17.95 15.16 -27.31
CA ARG A 80 18.43 16.54 -27.58
C ARG A 80 19.54 17.03 -26.66
N TRP A 81 19.91 16.25 -25.64
CA TRP A 81 21.11 16.53 -24.87
C TRP A 81 22.30 15.89 -25.59
N PRO A 82 23.27 16.66 -26.11
CA PRO A 82 24.53 16.07 -26.53
C PRO A 82 25.17 15.47 -25.30
N ILE A 83 25.34 14.14 -25.29
CA ILE A 83 26.25 13.47 -24.37
C ILE A 83 27.61 14.17 -24.56
N PRO A 84 28.17 14.84 -23.53
CA PRO A 84 29.52 15.35 -23.63
C PRO A 84 30.42 14.13 -23.80
N THR A 85 30.93 13.92 -25.01
CA THR A 85 32.01 12.97 -25.25
C THR A 85 33.19 13.42 -24.41
N THR A 86 33.47 12.65 -23.36
CA THR A 86 34.78 12.49 -22.72
C THR A 86 35.57 13.77 -22.51
N ASN A 87 35.42 14.39 -21.33
CA ASN A 87 36.55 15.08 -20.74
C ASN A 87 37.27 14.06 -19.84
N PRO A 88 38.52 13.66 -20.12
CA PRO A 88 39.23 12.75 -19.25
C PRO A 88 39.46 13.48 -17.92
N VAL A 89 38.75 13.05 -16.88
CA VAL A 89 39.05 13.42 -15.51
C VAL A 89 40.45 12.91 -15.24
N ARG A 90 41.43 13.83 -15.21
CA ARG A 90 42.75 13.54 -14.65
C ARG A 90 42.55 13.19 -13.19
N LEU A 91 42.66 11.90 -12.89
CA LEU A 91 42.82 11.42 -11.52
C LEU A 91 44.09 12.06 -10.96
N ALA A 92 43.93 13.00 -10.03
CA ALA A 92 45.04 13.48 -9.23
C ALA A 92 45.53 12.30 -8.36
N PRO A 93 46.85 12.07 -8.27
CA PRO A 93 47.39 11.04 -7.38
C PRO A 93 47.06 11.41 -5.92
N TRP A 94 46.44 10.45 -5.25
CA TRP A 94 46.14 10.43 -3.83
C TRP A 94 47.47 10.37 -3.06
N ALA A 95 47.89 11.52 -2.53
CA ALA A 95 48.99 11.57 -1.58
C ALA A 95 48.48 11.10 -0.20
N PRO A 96 49.18 10.20 0.51
CA PRO A 96 48.84 9.86 1.88
C PRO A 96 49.22 11.02 2.81
N GLY A 97 48.27 11.93 3.02
CA GLY A 97 48.38 13.04 3.97
C GLY A 97 47.80 12.65 5.33
N SER A 98 48.63 12.77 6.36
CA SER A 98 48.33 12.58 7.77
C SER A 98 47.14 13.42 8.25
N TRP A 99 46.19 12.78 8.94
CA TRP A 99 45.17 13.47 9.74
C TRP A 99 45.81 13.96 11.04
N THR A 100 46.31 15.19 11.06
CA THR A 100 46.53 15.91 12.32
C THR A 100 45.28 16.73 12.62
N ALA A 101 44.66 16.42 13.75
CA ALA A 101 43.55 17.18 14.31
C ALA A 101 44.01 18.62 14.63
N GLU A 102 43.39 19.62 14.00
CA GLU A 102 43.49 21.00 14.45
C GLU A 102 42.45 21.27 15.54
N PRO A 103 42.85 21.83 16.69
CA PRO A 103 41.91 22.28 17.71
C PRO A 103 41.43 23.70 17.44
N GLY A 104 40.13 23.91 17.55
CA GLY A 104 39.48 25.14 18.01
C GLY A 104 39.77 26.44 17.26
N SER A 105 38.82 26.90 16.46
CA SER A 105 38.68 28.33 16.16
C SER A 105 37.23 28.79 16.29
N ASP A 106 37.09 29.90 17.01
CA ASP A 106 35.86 30.55 17.43
C ASP A 106 34.90 30.87 16.28
N ALA A 107 33.66 30.39 16.42
CA ALA A 107 32.55 30.77 15.57
C ALA A 107 32.07 32.19 15.97
N THR A 108 32.68 33.20 15.36
CA THR A 108 32.17 34.57 15.42
C THR A 108 31.02 34.70 14.41
N LEU A 109 29.82 34.98 14.91
CA LEU A 109 28.61 35.30 14.15
C LEU A 109 28.84 36.52 13.26
N HIS A 110 29.16 36.30 11.98
CA HIS A 110 29.03 37.33 10.94
C HIS A 110 27.66 37.21 10.28
N SER A 111 26.76 38.10 10.71
CA SER A 111 25.57 38.51 9.97
C SER A 111 26.01 39.03 8.59
N THR A 112 25.90 38.18 7.58
CA THR A 112 26.11 38.58 6.18
C THR A 112 24.91 39.37 5.71
N SER A 113 25.13 40.67 5.59
CA SER A 113 24.32 41.64 4.86
C SER A 113 23.81 41.08 3.53
N ALA A 114 22.50 41.16 3.33
CA ALA A 114 21.83 40.86 2.07
C ALA A 114 22.40 41.70 0.92
N ALA A 115 23.24 41.09 0.10
CA ALA A 115 23.70 41.69 -1.13
C ALA A 115 22.54 41.79 -2.14
N PRO A 116 22.46 42.86 -2.94
CA PRO A 116 21.43 42.99 -3.97
C PRO A 116 21.61 41.89 -5.01
N VAL A 117 20.56 41.08 -5.21
CA VAL A 117 20.49 40.06 -6.26
C VAL A 117 20.67 40.76 -7.61
N ALA A 118 21.84 40.57 -8.22
CA ALA A 118 22.13 41.05 -9.56
C ALA A 118 21.10 40.46 -10.54
N ARG A 119 20.40 41.32 -11.26
CA ARG A 119 19.42 40.93 -12.30
C ARG A 119 20.17 40.21 -13.42
N SER A 120 20.29 38.89 -13.32
CA SER A 120 20.85 38.09 -14.41
C SER A 120 19.94 38.21 -15.63
N HIS A 121 20.47 38.72 -16.75
CA HIS A 121 19.84 38.72 -18.07
C HIS A 121 19.73 37.30 -18.64
N GLN A 122 19.32 36.32 -17.83
CA GLN A 122 19.04 34.98 -18.32
C GLN A 122 17.77 35.03 -19.18
N ARG A 123 17.91 34.46 -20.38
CA ARG A 123 16.86 34.33 -21.39
C ARG A 123 15.62 33.74 -20.71
N ARG A 124 14.53 34.51 -20.64
CA ARG A 124 13.25 34.04 -20.06
C ARG A 124 12.82 32.79 -20.81
N VAL A 125 13.03 31.64 -20.19
CA VAL A 125 12.48 30.38 -20.68
C VAL A 125 10.98 30.52 -20.52
N SER A 126 10.26 30.57 -21.63
CA SER A 126 8.79 30.56 -21.61
C SER A 126 8.36 29.24 -20.98
N GLY A 127 8.10 29.27 -19.67
CA GLY A 127 7.59 28.12 -18.94
C GLY A 127 6.32 27.61 -19.63
N SER A 128 6.23 26.30 -19.80
CA SER A 128 4.96 25.64 -20.10
C SER A 128 3.91 26.17 -19.13
N ARG A 129 2.79 26.69 -19.64
CA ARG A 129 1.66 27.15 -18.79
C ARG A 129 0.92 25.99 -18.14
N HIS A 130 1.27 24.75 -18.47
CA HIS A 130 0.73 23.57 -17.81
C HIS A 130 1.55 23.27 -16.56
N ALA A 131 0.86 23.16 -15.43
CA ALA A 131 1.44 22.62 -14.20
C ALA A 131 2.02 21.22 -14.51
N PRO A 132 3.23 20.90 -14.02
CA PRO A 132 3.77 19.56 -14.18
C PRO A 132 2.81 18.56 -13.53
N ILE A 133 2.46 17.50 -14.26
CA ILE A 133 1.71 16.39 -13.69
C ILE A 133 2.58 15.81 -12.56
N PRO A 134 2.08 15.73 -11.32
CA PRO A 134 2.86 15.18 -10.23
C PRO A 134 3.24 13.73 -10.55
N ALA A 135 4.50 13.39 -10.29
CA ALA A 135 4.96 12.01 -10.46
C ALA A 135 4.14 11.09 -9.55
N ASN A 136 3.79 9.90 -10.04
CA ASN A 136 3.17 8.87 -9.22
C ASN A 136 4.24 8.29 -8.28
N LEU A 137 4.43 8.93 -7.12
CA LEU A 137 5.42 8.55 -6.12
C LEU A 137 5.22 7.11 -5.65
N THR A 138 3.97 6.66 -5.50
CA THR A 138 3.66 5.27 -5.12
C THR A 138 4.19 4.26 -6.12
N GLN A 139 4.06 4.52 -7.43
CA GLN A 139 4.62 3.64 -8.46
C GLN A 139 6.15 3.60 -8.38
N LEU A 140 6.79 4.76 -8.21
CA LEU A 140 8.25 4.86 -8.08
C LEU A 140 8.76 4.12 -6.84
N ASP A 141 8.08 4.28 -5.71
CA ASP A 141 8.44 3.64 -4.45
C ASP A 141 8.31 2.12 -4.54
N LEU A 142 7.18 1.60 -5.04
CA LEU A 142 6.95 0.16 -5.17
C LEU A 142 7.90 -0.51 -6.17
N ALA A 143 8.24 0.19 -7.27
CA ALA A 143 9.09 -0.34 -8.34
C ALA A 143 10.60 -0.11 -8.10
N ALA A 144 10.99 0.65 -7.08
CA ALA A 144 12.38 0.93 -6.79
C ALA A 144 13.19 -0.36 -6.53
N PRO A 145 14.51 -0.34 -6.79
CA PRO A 145 15.38 -1.47 -6.47
C PRO A 145 15.45 -1.70 -4.95
N ALA A 146 15.85 -2.91 -4.55
CA ALA A 146 16.04 -3.25 -3.15
C ALA A 146 17.09 -2.33 -2.50
N ARG A 147 16.73 -1.71 -1.38
CA ARG A 147 17.64 -0.87 -0.58
C ARG A 147 18.31 -1.74 0.47
N GLN A 148 19.52 -2.22 0.17
CA GLN A 148 20.31 -3.01 1.12
C GLN A 148 20.60 -2.17 2.39
N GLY A 149 20.27 -2.72 3.55
CA GLY A 149 20.48 -2.06 4.85
C GLY A 149 19.27 -1.31 5.41
N SER A 150 18.16 -1.22 4.67
CA SER A 150 16.88 -0.78 5.23
C SER A 150 16.36 -1.82 6.22
N ARG A 151 16.60 -1.63 7.53
CA ARG A 151 16.00 -2.45 8.62
C ARG A 151 14.51 -2.13 8.87
N ALA A 152 13.83 -1.60 7.86
CA ALA A 152 12.52 -0.96 8.00
C ALA A 152 11.37 -1.88 8.48
N PRO A 153 11.25 -3.16 8.10
CA PRO A 153 10.03 -3.89 8.44
C PRO A 153 9.88 -4.15 9.94
N HIS A 154 10.96 -4.45 10.67
CA HIS A 154 10.90 -4.53 12.15
C HIS A 154 10.73 -3.17 12.83
N ALA A 155 11.16 -2.08 12.18
CA ALA A 155 11.00 -0.74 12.74
C ALA A 155 9.54 -0.28 12.74
N ARG A 156 8.68 -0.82 11.86
CA ARG A 156 7.26 -0.44 11.75
C ARG A 156 6.49 -0.71 13.05
N GLY A 157 6.69 -1.89 13.64
CA GLY A 157 6.11 -2.24 14.94
C GLY A 157 6.82 -1.56 16.11
N VAL A 158 8.15 -1.38 16.04
CA VAL A 158 8.95 -0.87 17.16
C VAL A 158 8.82 0.65 17.34
N LEU A 159 8.70 1.41 16.26
CA LEU A 159 8.64 2.88 16.31
C LEU A 159 7.21 3.44 16.38
N GLY A 160 6.19 2.59 16.26
CA GLY A 160 4.78 3.01 16.27
C GLY A 160 4.45 4.05 15.20
N LEU A 161 5.25 4.10 14.12
CA LEU A 161 5.04 5.06 13.04
C LEU A 161 3.82 4.61 12.25
N ASP A 162 2.85 5.52 12.11
CA ASP A 162 1.67 5.29 11.32
C ASP A 162 2.09 4.95 9.87
N PRO A 163 1.66 3.80 9.32
CA PRO A 163 2.02 3.39 7.96
C PRO A 163 1.64 4.42 6.89
N ASP A 164 0.76 5.38 7.19
CA ASP A 164 0.30 6.40 6.24
C ASP A 164 1.36 7.47 5.90
N GLN A 165 2.36 7.71 6.77
CA GLN A 165 3.26 8.87 6.61
C GLN A 165 4.58 8.62 5.86
N ILE A 166 4.96 7.37 5.59
CA ILE A 166 6.31 7.03 5.10
C ILE A 166 6.32 6.62 3.61
N GLY A 167 5.15 6.51 2.98
CA GLY A 167 5.03 5.90 1.67
C GLY A 167 5.24 4.39 1.73
N HIS A 168 5.19 3.73 0.57
CA HIS A 168 5.37 2.29 0.49
C HIS A 168 6.86 1.93 0.44
N LEU A 169 7.26 0.84 1.09
CA LEU A 169 8.57 0.27 0.85
C LEU A 169 8.59 -0.40 -0.53
N ALA A 170 9.73 -0.36 -1.20
CA ALA A 170 9.92 -1.06 -2.45
C ALA A 170 9.69 -2.57 -2.28
N ILE A 171 8.95 -3.17 -3.21
CA ILE A 171 8.60 -4.61 -3.18
C ILE A 171 9.87 -5.46 -3.06
N ALA A 172 10.91 -5.09 -3.80
CA ALA A 172 12.19 -5.78 -3.75
C ALA A 172 12.87 -5.72 -2.36
N THR A 173 12.67 -4.64 -1.59
CA THR A 173 13.25 -4.49 -0.25
C THR A 173 12.51 -5.33 0.78
N GLU A 174 11.17 -5.37 0.73
CA GLU A 174 10.39 -6.24 1.62
C GLU A 174 10.71 -7.72 1.37
N LEU A 175 10.76 -8.14 0.10
CA LEU A 175 11.12 -9.51 -0.27
C LEU A 175 12.57 -9.88 0.10
N ASP A 176 13.54 -8.95 -0.04
CA ASP A 176 14.92 -9.18 0.40
C ASP A 176 15.01 -9.35 1.91
N THR A 177 14.19 -8.63 2.66
CA THR A 177 14.15 -8.76 4.13
C THR A 177 13.62 -10.14 4.54
N TRP A 178 12.50 -10.58 3.96
CA TRP A 178 11.97 -11.93 4.20
C TRP A 178 12.93 -13.04 3.74
N ALA A 179 13.63 -12.86 2.62
CA ALA A 179 14.62 -13.83 2.15
C ALA A 179 15.81 -13.96 3.11
N ARG A 180 16.29 -12.85 3.70
CA ARG A 180 17.34 -12.85 4.73
C ARG A 180 16.89 -13.53 6.00
N ASP A 181 15.69 -13.20 6.46
CA ASP A 181 15.10 -13.79 7.66
C ASP A 181 14.98 -15.31 7.52
N TRP A 182 14.41 -15.80 6.42
CA TRP A 182 14.30 -17.24 6.16
C TRP A 182 15.64 -17.92 5.95
N ARG A 183 16.65 -17.25 5.38
CA ARG A 183 18.00 -17.80 5.35
C ARG A 183 18.50 -18.00 6.78
N ASP A 184 18.41 -16.96 7.60
CA ASP A 184 18.98 -16.97 8.95
C ASP A 184 18.28 -17.97 9.88
N THR A 185 16.96 -18.17 9.71
CA THR A 185 16.15 -19.04 10.58
C THR A 185 15.97 -20.45 10.03
N LEU A 186 15.82 -20.63 8.71
CA LEU A 186 15.44 -21.92 8.10
C LEU A 186 16.59 -22.61 7.36
N CYS A 187 17.49 -21.86 6.74
CA CYS A 187 18.50 -22.42 5.83
C CYS A 187 19.81 -21.60 5.80
N PRO A 188 20.57 -21.58 6.91
CA PRO A 188 21.75 -20.72 7.07
C PRO A 188 22.86 -21.02 6.07
N GLU A 189 22.91 -22.23 5.52
CA GLU A 189 23.86 -22.66 4.50
C GLU A 189 23.51 -22.18 3.09
N HIS A 190 22.31 -21.66 2.85
CA HIS A 190 21.88 -21.23 1.53
C HIS A 190 22.33 -19.79 1.21
N HIS A 191 22.79 -19.60 -0.04
CA HIS A 191 23.09 -18.27 -0.55
C HIS A 191 21.81 -17.50 -0.87
N LEU A 192 21.84 -16.19 -0.60
CA LEU A 192 20.78 -15.27 -1.03
C LEU A 192 20.87 -15.04 -2.55
N PRO A 193 19.72 -14.89 -3.23
CA PRO A 193 19.71 -14.52 -4.62
C PRO A 193 20.10 -13.03 -4.79
N VAL A 194 20.32 -12.60 -6.04
CA VAL A 194 20.39 -11.18 -6.37
C VAL A 194 19.05 -10.53 -5.96
N PRO A 195 19.04 -9.34 -5.33
CA PRO A 195 17.83 -8.77 -4.73
C PRO A 195 16.93 -8.08 -5.78
N THR A 196 16.53 -8.85 -6.80
CA THR A 196 15.50 -8.47 -7.77
C THR A 196 14.21 -9.21 -7.45
N VAL A 197 13.05 -8.61 -7.75
CA VAL A 197 11.74 -9.22 -7.46
C VAL A 197 11.62 -10.63 -8.05
N PRO A 198 11.95 -10.90 -9.33
CA PRO A 198 11.83 -12.26 -9.88
C PRO A 198 12.73 -13.29 -9.18
N ALA A 199 13.97 -12.92 -8.85
CA ALA A 199 14.91 -13.83 -8.20
C ALA A 199 14.53 -14.12 -6.75
N LEU A 200 14.06 -13.09 -6.02
CA LEU A 200 13.56 -13.23 -4.65
C LEU A 200 12.27 -14.05 -4.60
N VAL A 201 11.31 -13.79 -5.48
CA VAL A 201 10.06 -14.57 -5.60
C VAL A 201 10.38 -16.04 -5.86
N ALA A 202 11.23 -16.34 -6.84
CA ALA A 202 11.62 -17.72 -7.13
C ALA A 202 12.30 -18.41 -5.93
N TRP A 203 13.20 -17.70 -5.24
CA TRP A 203 13.92 -18.22 -4.08
C TRP A 203 12.98 -18.51 -2.89
N LEU A 204 12.06 -17.60 -2.59
CA LEU A 204 11.05 -17.72 -1.53
C LEU A 204 10.06 -18.85 -1.84
N LYS A 205 9.53 -18.90 -3.06
CA LYS A 205 8.58 -19.95 -3.48
C LYS A 205 9.14 -21.36 -3.27
N ASN A 206 10.42 -21.57 -3.63
CA ASN A 206 11.07 -22.88 -3.49
C ASN A 206 11.23 -23.35 -2.03
N ARG A 207 11.09 -22.44 -1.06
CA ARG A 207 11.25 -22.70 0.38
C ARG A 207 9.96 -22.51 1.18
N LEU A 208 8.88 -22.14 0.49
CA LEU A 208 7.63 -21.77 1.12
C LEU A 208 7.00 -22.94 1.92
N ASP A 209 7.16 -24.18 1.45
CA ASP A 209 6.60 -25.36 2.15
C ASP A 209 7.27 -25.60 3.52
N ASP A 210 8.60 -25.48 3.55
CA ASP A 210 9.38 -25.54 4.79
C ASP A 210 9.06 -24.36 5.70
N ALA A 211 8.93 -23.15 5.14
CA ALA A 211 8.59 -21.95 5.88
C ALA A 211 7.20 -22.03 6.51
N CYS A 212 6.19 -22.54 5.80
CA CYS A 212 4.84 -22.78 6.34
C CYS A 212 4.83 -23.76 7.52
N THR A 213 5.83 -24.64 7.59
CA THR A 213 5.92 -25.66 8.63
C THR A 213 6.71 -25.17 9.85
N ARG A 214 7.77 -24.38 9.64
CA ARG A 214 8.78 -24.10 10.69
C ARG A 214 8.97 -22.62 11.03
N HIS A 215 8.59 -21.69 10.16
CA HIS A 215 8.85 -20.28 10.37
C HIS A 215 7.78 -19.68 11.28
N GLU A 216 8.17 -18.96 12.33
CA GLU A 216 7.23 -18.38 13.28
C GLU A 216 6.46 -17.18 12.69
N GLY A 217 7.14 -16.30 11.95
CA GLY A 217 6.56 -15.09 11.34
C GLY A 217 5.90 -15.29 9.96
N ILE A 218 5.40 -16.48 9.66
CA ILE A 218 4.87 -16.79 8.32
C ILE A 218 3.47 -16.20 8.07
N ASP A 219 2.68 -15.95 9.11
CA ASP A 219 1.42 -15.20 8.98
C ASP A 219 1.67 -13.71 8.71
N GLU A 220 2.68 -13.12 9.35
CA GLU A 220 3.17 -11.77 9.03
C GLU A 220 3.64 -11.68 7.56
N PHE A 221 4.44 -12.64 7.10
CA PHE A 221 4.83 -12.73 5.69
C PHE A 221 3.61 -12.78 4.76
N ALA A 222 2.60 -13.58 5.09
CA ALA A 222 1.39 -13.68 4.27
C ALA A 222 0.59 -12.36 4.21
N ALA A 223 0.52 -11.65 5.34
CA ALA A 223 -0.08 -10.33 5.42
C ALA A 223 0.68 -9.32 4.56
N ASP A 224 2.01 -9.30 4.62
CA ASP A 224 2.87 -8.40 3.84
C ASP A 224 2.76 -8.65 2.33
N ILE A 225 2.80 -9.92 1.88
CA ILE A 225 2.59 -10.25 0.46
C ILE A 225 1.23 -9.75 -0.01
N THR A 226 0.20 -9.91 0.82
CA THR A 226 -1.17 -9.46 0.49
C THR A 226 -1.25 -7.93 0.43
N ALA A 227 -0.62 -7.23 1.37
CA ALA A 227 -0.56 -5.78 1.42
C ALA A 227 0.18 -5.21 0.20
N MET A 228 1.36 -5.74 -0.13
CA MET A 228 2.13 -5.33 -1.31
C MET A 228 1.35 -5.55 -2.61
N ARG A 229 0.65 -6.69 -2.73
CA ARG A 229 -0.23 -6.93 -3.88
C ARG A 229 -1.35 -5.92 -3.98
N LYS A 230 -2.08 -5.67 -2.90
CA LYS A 230 -3.16 -4.66 -2.87
C LYS A 230 -2.64 -3.29 -3.28
N ALA A 231 -1.49 -2.88 -2.75
CA ALA A 231 -0.85 -1.60 -3.10
C ALA A 231 -0.47 -1.53 -4.59
N ALA A 232 0.16 -2.57 -5.12
CA ALA A 232 0.55 -2.63 -6.54
C ALA A 232 -0.68 -2.65 -7.47
N THR A 233 -1.71 -3.45 -7.16
CA THR A 233 -2.98 -3.48 -7.89
C THR A 233 -3.67 -2.11 -7.86
N ALA A 234 -3.70 -1.44 -6.71
CA ALA A 234 -4.27 -0.10 -6.58
C ALA A 234 -3.52 0.93 -7.43
N THR A 235 -2.18 0.89 -7.40
CA THR A 235 -1.31 1.81 -8.14
C THR A 235 -1.46 1.64 -9.65
N LEU A 236 -1.66 0.40 -10.11
CA LEU A 236 -1.96 0.11 -11.51
C LEU A 236 -3.41 0.43 -11.91
N GLY A 237 -4.26 0.89 -10.99
CA GLY A 237 -5.68 1.08 -11.25
C GLY A 237 -6.41 -0.21 -11.63
N LEU A 238 -5.86 -1.36 -11.21
CA LEU A 238 -6.43 -2.69 -11.45
C LEU A 238 -7.36 -3.12 -10.32
N ASN A 239 -7.59 -2.26 -9.32
CA ASN A 239 -8.59 -2.51 -8.31
C ASN A 239 -9.94 -2.66 -9.03
N PRO A 240 -10.74 -3.70 -8.71
CA PRO A 240 -12.10 -3.76 -9.20
C PRO A 240 -12.79 -2.46 -8.80
N ALA A 241 -13.56 -1.88 -9.73
CA ALA A 241 -14.36 -0.71 -9.43
C ALA A 241 -15.13 -0.98 -8.14
N ARG A 242 -15.01 -0.06 -7.16
CA ARG A 242 -15.70 -0.22 -5.88
C ARG A 242 -17.18 -0.37 -6.19
N LYS A 243 -17.75 -1.51 -5.81
CA LYS A 243 -19.18 -1.77 -6.05
C LYS A 243 -19.98 -0.65 -5.40
N GLU A 244 -20.89 -0.05 -6.17
CA GLU A 244 -21.69 1.08 -5.72
C GLU A 244 -22.60 0.61 -4.58
N LEU A 245 -22.43 1.18 -3.39
CA LEU A 245 -23.26 0.87 -2.24
C LEU A 245 -24.66 1.46 -2.44
N CYS A 246 -25.68 0.62 -2.27
CA CYS A 246 -27.08 1.05 -2.25
C CYS A 246 -27.33 1.79 -0.92
N LYS A 247 -27.22 3.12 -0.94
CA LYS A 247 -27.36 3.96 0.25
C LYS A 247 -28.70 3.76 0.94
N GLY A 248 -28.68 3.64 2.26
CA GLY A 248 -29.89 3.64 3.11
C GLY A 248 -30.73 2.36 3.14
N VAL A 249 -30.59 1.46 2.17
CA VAL A 249 -31.45 0.27 2.02
C VAL A 249 -30.90 -0.93 2.80
N THR A 250 -31.71 -1.52 3.67
CA THR A 250 -31.35 -2.77 4.37
C THR A 250 -31.66 -3.99 3.50
N CYS A 251 -30.88 -5.04 3.65
CA CYS A 251 -31.13 -6.31 2.98
C CYS A 251 -32.42 -6.96 3.50
N ARG A 252 -33.37 -7.30 2.62
CA ARG A 252 -34.63 -7.96 3.02
C ARG A 252 -34.45 -9.26 3.81
N SER A 253 -33.36 -10.00 3.55
CA SER A 253 -33.09 -11.29 4.19
C SER A 253 -32.38 -11.19 5.54
N CYS A 254 -31.48 -10.22 5.74
CA CYS A 254 -30.64 -10.14 6.95
C CYS A 254 -30.67 -8.78 7.66
N ASP A 255 -31.46 -7.84 7.15
CA ASP A 255 -31.68 -6.47 7.66
C ASP A 255 -30.42 -5.59 7.84
N ARG A 256 -29.31 -5.96 7.20
CA ARG A 256 -28.06 -5.17 7.22
C ARG A 256 -27.98 -4.21 6.03
N LYS A 257 -27.43 -3.00 6.25
CA LYS A 257 -27.17 -1.97 5.23
C LYS A 257 -25.90 -2.27 4.43
N THR A 258 -25.86 -3.42 3.78
CA THR A 258 -24.67 -3.93 3.07
C THR A 258 -24.99 -4.30 1.62
N LEU A 259 -26.00 -3.67 1.01
CA LEU A 259 -26.36 -3.90 -0.38
C LEU A 259 -25.43 -3.11 -1.32
N TYR A 260 -25.02 -3.73 -2.42
CA TYR A 260 -24.27 -3.07 -3.49
C TYR A 260 -24.80 -3.47 -4.87
N ARG A 261 -24.61 -2.60 -5.86
CA ARG A 261 -24.96 -2.87 -7.26
C ARG A 261 -23.86 -3.68 -7.94
N ASP A 262 -24.26 -4.73 -8.64
CA ASP A 262 -23.40 -5.65 -9.40
C ASP A 262 -24.01 -5.84 -10.81
N GLY A 263 -23.70 -4.89 -11.70
CA GLY A 263 -24.38 -4.76 -13.00
C GLY A 263 -25.84 -4.34 -12.85
N GLU A 264 -26.76 -5.16 -13.37
CA GLU A 264 -28.21 -4.93 -13.29
C GLU A 264 -28.83 -5.48 -11.98
N ASN A 265 -28.07 -6.24 -11.20
CA ASN A 265 -28.57 -6.85 -9.96
C ASN A 265 -28.04 -6.12 -8.72
N VAL A 266 -28.74 -6.27 -7.61
CA VAL A 266 -28.30 -5.82 -6.29
C VAL A 266 -27.99 -7.04 -5.44
N GLN A 267 -26.82 -7.06 -4.80
CA GLN A 267 -26.41 -8.17 -3.96
C GLN A 267 -26.10 -7.68 -2.55
N CYS A 268 -26.45 -8.48 -1.55
CA CYS A 268 -26.01 -8.25 -0.18
C CYS A 268 -24.59 -8.77 0.04
N ALA A 269 -23.69 -7.91 0.54
CA ALA A 269 -22.33 -8.31 0.91
C ALA A 269 -22.28 -9.35 2.05
N TRP A 270 -23.30 -9.40 2.90
CA TRP A 270 -23.33 -10.27 4.07
C TRP A 270 -23.95 -11.65 3.78
N CYS A 271 -25.23 -11.70 3.41
CA CYS A 271 -25.91 -12.98 3.17
C CYS A 271 -25.82 -13.46 1.71
N HIS A 272 -25.18 -12.69 0.82
CA HIS A 272 -25.03 -12.98 -0.61
C HIS A 272 -26.34 -13.12 -1.40
N GLN A 273 -27.49 -12.77 -0.81
CA GLN A 273 -28.77 -12.76 -1.51
C GLN A 273 -28.72 -11.78 -2.68
N TYR A 274 -29.16 -12.25 -3.85
CA TYR A 274 -29.32 -11.47 -5.06
C TYR A 274 -30.76 -10.99 -5.20
N TYR A 275 -30.91 -9.76 -5.66
CA TYR A 275 -32.17 -9.12 -6.02
C TYR A 275 -32.05 -8.64 -7.46
N SER A 276 -33.02 -9.00 -8.29
CA SER A 276 -33.20 -8.32 -9.58
C SER A 276 -33.51 -6.84 -9.35
N GLU A 277 -33.26 -5.99 -10.35
CA GLU A 277 -33.57 -4.56 -10.27
C GLU A 277 -35.04 -4.29 -9.90
N ARG A 278 -35.95 -5.13 -10.41
CA ARG A 278 -37.38 -5.07 -10.08
C ARG A 278 -37.64 -5.40 -8.62
N GLU A 279 -37.11 -6.50 -8.11
CA GLU A 279 -37.29 -6.88 -6.69
C GLU A 279 -36.69 -5.86 -5.74
N TYR A 280 -35.54 -5.30 -6.11
CA TYR A 280 -34.91 -4.22 -5.35
C TYR A 280 -35.80 -2.97 -5.34
N THR A 281 -36.34 -2.57 -6.49
CA THR A 281 -37.24 -1.40 -6.58
C THR A 281 -38.52 -1.61 -5.78
N ASP A 282 -39.14 -2.79 -5.88
CA ASP A 282 -40.32 -3.16 -5.10
C ASP A 282 -40.01 -3.14 -3.60
N TRP A 283 -38.82 -3.60 -3.19
CA TRP A 283 -38.38 -3.58 -1.81
C TRP A 283 -38.15 -2.16 -1.28
N VAL A 284 -37.47 -1.30 -2.05
CA VAL A 284 -37.27 0.11 -1.69
C VAL A 284 -38.62 0.82 -1.54
N ALA A 285 -39.57 0.58 -2.45
CA ALA A 285 -40.91 1.16 -2.36
C ALA A 285 -41.67 0.70 -1.09
N LEU A 286 -41.47 -0.56 -0.66
CA LEU A 286 -42.04 -1.05 0.60
C LEU A 286 -41.42 -0.38 1.83
N LEU A 287 -40.10 -0.19 1.84
CA LEU A 287 -39.39 0.51 2.92
C LEU A 287 -39.83 1.98 3.02
N ASP A 288 -39.93 2.67 1.89
CA ASP A 288 -40.41 4.06 1.83
C ASP A 288 -41.87 4.18 2.32
N ALA A 289 -42.72 3.22 1.96
CA ALA A 289 -44.10 3.19 2.41
C ALA A 289 -44.21 2.94 3.93
N ASP A 290 -43.34 2.10 4.51
CA ASP A 290 -43.28 1.88 5.96
C ASP A 290 -42.76 3.12 6.70
N ALA A 291 -41.70 3.76 6.20
CA ALA A 291 -41.17 5.00 6.76
C ALA A 291 -42.23 6.11 6.81
N LYS A 292 -42.97 6.30 5.71
CA LYS A 292 -44.10 7.25 5.63
C LYS A 292 -45.20 6.96 6.64
N ARG A 293 -45.57 5.69 6.83
CA ARG A 293 -46.59 5.30 7.85
C ARG A 293 -46.13 5.58 9.28
N ARG A 294 -44.83 5.46 9.55
CA ARG A 294 -44.25 5.77 10.87
C ARG A 294 -44.04 7.27 11.11
N GLY A 295 -44.34 8.12 10.13
CA GLY A 295 -44.05 9.55 10.21
C GLY A 295 -42.56 9.87 10.25
N LEU A 296 -41.70 8.91 9.89
CA LEU A 296 -40.29 9.18 9.66
C LEU A 296 -40.22 9.99 8.37
N ARG A 297 -39.66 11.19 8.44
CA ARG A 297 -39.26 11.88 7.22
C ARG A 297 -38.33 10.93 6.46
N PRO A 298 -38.42 10.88 5.12
CA PRO A 298 -37.37 10.23 4.34
C PRO A 298 -36.05 10.78 4.87
N ALA A 299 -35.02 9.93 4.96
CA ALA A 299 -33.66 10.43 5.09
C ALA A 299 -33.33 11.14 3.76
N GLU A 300 -34.00 12.27 3.51
CA GLU A 300 -33.58 13.27 2.55
C GLU A 300 -32.14 13.55 2.93
N ASP A 301 -31.26 13.46 1.95
CA ASP A 301 -29.82 13.48 2.07
C ASP A 301 -29.34 14.55 3.07
N GLU A 302 -29.28 14.23 4.37
CA GLU A 302 -28.60 15.08 5.35
C GLU A 302 -27.10 15.21 5.00
N ASP A 303 -26.61 14.36 4.08
CA ASP A 303 -25.30 14.48 3.45
C ASP A 303 -25.28 15.39 2.20
N ALA A 304 -26.40 15.75 1.57
CA ALA A 304 -26.41 16.70 0.44
C ALA A 304 -26.23 18.15 0.91
N ASP A 305 -26.75 18.47 2.09
CA ASP A 305 -26.55 19.77 2.75
C ASP A 305 -25.41 19.74 3.79
N ARG A 306 -24.72 18.61 3.97
CA ARG A 306 -23.46 18.61 4.69
C ARG A 306 -22.48 19.37 3.82
N PRO A 307 -22.08 20.61 4.19
CA PRO A 307 -21.16 21.38 3.37
C PRO A 307 -19.94 20.50 3.13
N GLU A 308 -19.59 20.33 1.85
CA GLU A 308 -18.36 19.67 1.41
C GLU A 308 -17.27 20.12 2.38
N ALA A 309 -16.75 19.19 3.19
CA ALA A 309 -15.94 19.53 4.35
C ALA A 309 -14.89 20.54 3.90
N THR A 310 -15.03 21.78 4.35
CA THR A 310 -14.07 22.83 4.01
C THR A 310 -12.72 22.28 4.44
N PRO A 311 -11.70 22.31 3.56
CA PRO A 311 -10.41 21.75 3.89
C PRO A 311 -9.98 22.35 5.22
N ILE A 312 -9.90 21.49 6.24
CA ILE A 312 -9.46 21.89 7.56
C ILE A 312 -8.02 22.35 7.34
N GLU A 313 -7.78 23.67 7.37
CA GLU A 313 -6.43 24.20 7.47
C GLU A 313 -5.89 23.69 8.81
N VAL A 314 -5.16 22.58 8.75
CA VAL A 314 -4.40 22.09 9.90
C VAL A 314 -3.28 23.11 10.11
N VAL A 315 -3.56 24.12 10.91
CA VAL A 315 -2.53 24.99 11.49
C VAL A 315 -1.75 24.09 12.45
N VAL A 316 -0.67 23.50 11.94
CA VAL A 316 0.30 22.79 12.78
C VAL A 316 1.11 23.87 13.48
N ASP A 317 0.65 24.31 14.64
CA ASP A 317 1.47 25.07 15.58
C ASP A 317 2.58 24.15 16.07
N PHE A 318 3.78 24.29 15.49
CA PHE A 318 4.98 23.64 16.00
C PHE A 318 5.40 24.36 17.30
N PRO A 319 5.42 23.68 18.46
CA PRO A 319 5.95 24.28 19.67
C PRO A 319 7.48 24.46 19.56
N ASP A 320 7.95 25.67 19.90
CA ASP A 320 9.32 26.21 19.84
C ASP A 320 10.40 25.51 20.71
N TRP A 321 10.37 24.18 20.85
CA TRP A 321 11.23 23.46 21.81
C TRP A 321 12.58 22.95 21.25
N VAL A 322 13.08 23.47 20.12
CA VAL A 322 14.40 23.08 19.56
C VAL A 322 15.50 24.12 19.85
N ALA A 323 15.48 24.71 21.04
CA ALA A 323 16.57 25.57 21.51
C ALA A 323 17.08 25.14 22.90
N MET A 324 17.38 23.84 23.08
CA MET A 324 18.25 23.37 24.16
C MET A 324 19.02 22.11 23.73
N LYS A 325 20.16 22.32 23.07
CA LYS A 325 21.42 21.57 23.27
C LYS A 325 22.55 22.21 22.47
#